data_AF-D0LYY6-F1
#
_entry.id   AF-D0LYY6-F1
#
_cell.length_a   1.000
_cell.length_b   1.000
_cell.length_c   1.000
_cell.angle_alpha   90.00
_cell.angle_beta   90.00
_cell.angle_gamma   90.00
#
_symmetry.space_group_name_H-M   'P 1'
#
loop_
_entity.id
_entity.type
_entity.pdbx_description
1 polymer ?
#
loop_
_entity_poly.entity_id
_entity_poly.type
_entity_poly.pdbx_seq_one_letter_code
_entity_poly.pdbx_strand_id
1 'polypeptide(L)'
;MTISLLIWLVTVFVLALFIGVEIITKVPRTLHTPLMSGSNAISGITIVGAILSATKGAGDLATILGLAALVLATVNVVGGFLVTHRMLAMFKARK
;
A
#
# COMPACT_ATOMS: atom_id res chain seq x y z
N MET A 1 11.58 -7.51 21.32
CA MET A 1 10.58 -8.30 20.58
C MET A 1 10.46 -9.65 21.27
N THR A 2 9.28 -10.01 21.80
CA THR A 2 9.08 -11.30 22.47
C THR A 2 8.76 -12.40 21.45
N ILE A 3 9.06 -13.66 21.76
CA ILE A 3 8.74 -14.81 20.90
C ILE A 3 7.22 -14.85 20.60
N SER A 4 6.38 -14.58 21.60
CA SER A 4 4.92 -14.53 21.44
C SER A 4 4.47 -13.48 20.43
N LEU A 5 5.07 -12.28 20.43
CA LEU A 5 4.75 -11.22 19.48
C LEU A 5 5.14 -11.63 18.05
N LEU A 6 6.30 -12.28 17.88
CA LEU A 6 6.74 -12.75 16.58
C LEU A 6 5.78 -13.80 16.01
N ILE A 7 5.37 -14.79 16.81
CA ILE A 7 4.40 -15.81 16.41
C ILE A 7 3.10 -15.12 15.95
N TRP A 8 2.62 -14.14 16.72
CA TRP A 8 1.38 -13.42 16.38
C TRP A 8 1.48 -12.67 15.05
N LEU A 9 2.58 -11.94 14.81
CA LEU A 9 2.81 -11.23 13.54
C LEU A 9 2.90 -12.18 12.34
N VAL A 10 3.56 -13.33 12.51
CA VAL A 10 3.64 -14.35 11.46
C VAL A 10 2.27 -14.98 11.19
N THR A 11 1.48 -15.25 12.23
CA THR A 11 0.10 -15.73 12.07
C THR A 11 -0.73 -14.75 11.26
N VAL A 12 -0.69 -13.45 11.61
CA VAL A 12 -1.41 -12.41 10.86
C VAL A 12 -0.92 -12.32 9.41
N PHE A 13 0.39 -12.37 9.19
CA PHE A 13 0.98 -12.34 7.85
C PHE A 13 0.48 -13.50 6.98
N VAL A 14 0.53 -14.73 7.50
CA VAL A 14 0.09 -15.93 6.76
C VAL A 14 -1.41 -15.87 6.46
N LEU A 15 -2.25 -15.51 7.44
CA LEU A 15 -3.70 -15.38 7.22
C LEU A 15 -4.03 -14.28 6.20
N ALA A 16 -3.31 -13.15 6.23
CA ALA A 16 -3.49 -12.08 5.25
C ALA A 16 -3.14 -12.53 3.83
N LEU A 17 -2.12 -13.38 3.65
CA LEU A 17 -1.79 -13.96 2.34
C LEU A 17 -2.92 -14.84 1.79
N PHE A 18 -3.48 -15.73 2.62
CA PHE A 18 -4.62 -16.56 2.21
C PHE A 18 -5.82 -15.72 1.79
N ILE A 19 -6.16 -14.70 2.59
CA ILE A 19 -7.24 -13.77 2.29
C ILE A 19 -6.97 -13.02 0.97
N GLY A 20 -5.73 -12.55 0.76
CA GLY A 20 -5.34 -11.86 -0.46
C GLY A 20 -5.56 -12.70 -1.72
N VAL A 21 -5.14 -13.97 -1.70
CA VAL A 21 -5.35 -14.90 -2.81
C VAL A 21 -6.84 -15.15 -3.04
N GLU A 22 -7.60 -15.45 -1.99
CA GLU A 22 -9.03 -15.76 -2.08
C GLU A 22 -9.88 -14.60 -2.61
N ILE A 23 -9.48 -13.36 -2.31
CA ILE A 23 -10.16 -12.16 -2.83
C ILE A 23 -9.82 -11.96 -4.31
N ILE A 24 -8.54 -12.02 -4.69
CA ILE A 24 -8.09 -11.71 -6.06
C ILE A 24 -8.63 -12.73 -7.07
N THR A 25 -8.71 -14.01 -6.71
CA THR A 25 -9.24 -15.07 -7.60
C THR A 25 -10.70 -14.88 -7.98
N LYS A 26 -11.46 -14.10 -7.20
CA LYS A 26 -12.89 -13.83 -7.42
C LYS A 26 -13.17 -12.52 -8.15
N VAL A 27 -12.14 -11.77 -8.56
CA VAL A 27 -12.31 -10.52 -9.29
C VAL A 27 -12.58 -10.80 -10.78
N PRO A 28 -13.63 -10.23 -11.40
CA PRO A 28 -13.90 -10.40 -12.82
C PRO A 28 -12.81 -9.77 -13.69
N ARG A 29 -12.60 -10.32 -14.90
CA ARG A 29 -11.48 -9.91 -15.77
C ARG A 29 -11.48 -8.43 -16.15
N THR A 30 -12.67 -7.83 -16.25
CA THR A 30 -12.85 -6.41 -16.55
C THR A 30 -12.24 -5.50 -15.50
N LEU A 31 -12.03 -5.99 -14.27
CA LEU A 31 -11.49 -5.22 -13.16
C LEU A 31 -10.00 -5.48 -12.89
N HIS A 32 -9.29 -6.34 -13.64
CA HIS A 32 -7.87 -6.61 -13.36
C HIS A 32 -6.98 -5.36 -13.50
N THR A 33 -7.24 -4.49 -14.48
CA THR A 33 -6.44 -3.26 -14.65
C THR A 33 -6.75 -2.23 -13.55
N PRO A 34 -8.02 -1.92 -13.22
CA PRO A 34 -8.34 -1.14 -12.02
C PRO A 34 -7.79 -1.76 -10.72
N LEU A 35 -7.81 -3.10 -10.59
CA LEU A 35 -7.28 -3.82 -9.44
C LEU A 35 -5.76 -3.66 -9.33
N MET A 36 -5.02 -3.76 -10.45
CA MET A 36 -3.58 -3.53 -10.49
C MET A 36 -3.24 -2.10 -10.07
N SER A 37 -3.98 -1.10 -10.55
CA SER A 37 -3.82 0.29 -10.10
C SER A 37 -4.15 0.45 -8.62
N GLY A 38 -5.22 -0.19 -8.14
CA GLY A 38 -5.66 -0.13 -6.75
C GLY A 38 -4.67 -0.78 -5.78
N SER A 39 -4.12 -1.96 -6.12
CA SER A 39 -3.10 -2.61 -5.30
C SER A 39 -1.80 -1.81 -5.25
N ASN A 40 -1.43 -1.13 -6.35
CA ASN A 40 -0.33 -0.18 -6.34
C ASN A 40 -0.60 1.00 -5.38
N ALA A 41 -1.80 1.57 -5.39
CA ALA A 41 -2.18 2.62 -4.44
C ALA A 41 -2.08 2.17 -2.97
N ILE A 42 -2.52 0.94 -2.68
CA ILE A 42 -2.44 0.34 -1.33
C ILE A 42 -0.98 0.12 -0.90
N SER A 43 -0.08 -0.23 -1.82
CA SER A 43 1.37 -0.33 -1.53
C SER A 43 1.98 0.97 -1.00
N GLY A 44 1.31 2.10 -1.23
CA GLY A 44 1.64 3.39 -0.65
C GLY A 44 1.59 3.44 0.88
N ILE A 45 1.13 2.39 1.57
CA ILE A 45 1.27 2.21 3.03
C ILE A 45 2.71 2.37 3.54
N THR A 46 3.70 2.22 2.66
CA THR A 46 5.11 2.58 2.88
C THR A 46 5.30 3.98 3.48
N ILE A 47 4.33 4.89 3.30
CA ILE A 47 4.30 6.22 3.92
C ILE A 47 4.43 6.15 5.46
N VAL A 48 3.88 5.13 6.11
CA VAL A 48 4.00 4.94 7.56
C VAL A 48 5.46 4.73 7.95
N GLY A 49 6.17 3.89 7.21
CA GLY A 49 7.61 3.65 7.40
C GLY A 49 8.45 4.89 7.11
N ALA A 50 8.07 5.67 6.10
CA ALA A 50 8.74 6.92 5.76
C ALA A 50 8.61 7.99 6.85
N ILE A 51 7.41 8.18 7.41
CA ILE A 51 7.18 9.12 8.53
C ILE A 51 8.04 8.74 9.74
N LEU A 52 8.06 7.45 10.11
CA LEU A 52 8.88 6.96 11.22
C LEU A 52 10.39 7.13 10.95
N SER A 53 10.82 7.03 9.69
CA SER A 53 12.22 7.17 9.32
C SER A 53 12.67 8.63 9.30
N ALA A 54 11.82 9.54 8.80
CA ALA A 54 12.09 10.97 8.78
C ALA A 54 12.18 11.60 10.18
N THR A 55 11.47 11.03 11.16
CA THR A 55 11.37 11.56 12.53
C THR A 55 12.33 10.91 13.53
N LYS A 56 13.06 9.86 13.12
CA LYS A 56 13.89 9.05 14.03
C LYS A 56 15.20 9.71 14.49
N GLY A 57 15.61 10.84 13.90
CA GLY A 57 16.80 11.60 14.32
C GLY A 57 18.13 10.85 14.21
N ALA A 58 18.24 9.84 13.34
CA ALA A 58 19.41 8.97 13.22
C ALA A 58 20.59 9.59 12.42
N GLY A 59 20.66 10.92 12.32
CA GLY A 59 21.66 11.68 11.56
C GLY A 59 21.10 12.34 10.28
N ASP A 60 21.88 13.26 9.71
CA ASP A 60 21.47 14.09 8.57
C ASP A 60 21.11 13.25 7.34
N LEU A 61 21.91 12.23 7.04
CA LEU A 61 21.72 11.34 5.89
C LEU A 61 20.42 10.52 6.03
N ALA A 62 20.15 9.99 7.22
CA ALA A 62 18.91 9.25 7.50
C ALA A 62 17.67 10.16 7.40
N THR A 63 17.78 11.40 7.86
CA THR A 63 16.71 12.40 7.78
C THR A 63 16.40 12.78 6.33
N ILE A 64 17.43 13.01 5.51
CA ILE A 64 17.28 13.31 4.07
C ILE A 64 16.64 12.14 3.34
N LEU A 65 17.10 10.91 3.59
CA LEU A 65 16.52 9.70 2.98
C LEU A 65 15.09 9.46 3.45
N GLY A 66 14.78 9.71 4.73
CA GLY A 66 13.43 9.62 5.28
C GLY A 66 12.48 10.64 4.63
N LEU A 67 12.95 11.87 4.43
CA LEU A 67 12.19 12.91 3.72
C LEU A 67 11.94 12.53 2.26
N ALA A 68 12.97 12.05 1.55
CA ALA A 68 12.83 11.57 0.17
C ALA A 68 11.83 10.40 0.08
N ALA A 69 11.93 9.42 1.00
CA ALA A 69 10.98 8.31 1.08
C ALA A 69 9.55 8.79 1.34
N LEU A 70 9.37 9.83 2.17
CA LEU A 70 8.05 10.39 2.46
C LEU A 70 7.42 11.04 1.23
N VAL A 71 8.20 11.82 0.47
CA VAL A 71 7.75 12.43 -0.79
C VAL A 71 7.36 11.36 -1.79
N LEU A 72 8.22 10.36 -2.02
CA LEU A 72 7.95 9.28 -2.97
C LEU A 72 6.73 8.44 -2.57
N ALA A 73 6.59 8.11 -1.29
CA ALA A 73 5.43 7.38 -0.79
C ALA A 73 4.14 8.19 -0.96
N THR A 74 4.20 9.50 -0.72
CA THR A 74 3.04 10.40 -0.92
C THR A 74 2.63 10.45 -2.39
N VAL A 75 3.58 10.55 -3.33
CA VAL A 75 3.31 10.49 -4.77
C VAL A 75 2.66 9.17 -5.15
N ASN A 76 3.14 8.03 -4.62
CA ASN A 76 2.55 6.71 -4.89
C ASN A 76 1.10 6.63 -4.38
N VAL A 77 0.83 6.99 -3.13
CA VAL A 77 -0.53 6.97 -2.54
C VAL A 77 -1.46 7.87 -3.35
N VAL A 78 -1.12 9.14 -3.52
CA VAL A 78 -2.01 10.13 -4.16
C VAL A 78 -2.24 9.79 -5.63
N GLY A 79 -1.17 9.51 -6.37
CA GLY A 79 -1.22 9.15 -7.78
C GLY A 79 -2.00 7.85 -8.00
N GLY A 80 -1.70 6.82 -7.19
CA GLY A 80 -2.38 5.53 -7.26
C GLY A 80 -3.88 5.63 -7.02
N PHE A 81 -4.32 6.33 -5.97
CA PHE A 81 -5.76 6.49 -5.70
C PHE A 81 -6.46 7.35 -6.76
N LEU A 82 -5.81 8.40 -7.27
CA LEU A 82 -6.38 9.26 -8.31
C LEU A 82 -6.57 8.51 -9.63
N VAL A 83 -5.59 7.71 -10.06
CA VAL A 83 -5.68 6.89 -11.27
C VAL A 83 -6.74 5.80 -11.09
N THR A 84 -6.74 5.11 -9.95
CA THR A 84 -7.74 4.07 -9.64
C THR A 84 -9.16 4.63 -9.65
N HIS A 85 -9.36 5.84 -9.09
CA HIS A 85 -10.66 6.51 -9.11
C HIS A 85 -11.14 6.79 -10.54
N ARG A 86 -10.26 7.30 -11.41
CA ARG A 86 -10.57 7.53 -12.84
C ARG A 86 -10.90 6.23 -13.56
N MET A 87 -10.17 5.15 -13.28
CA MET A 87 -10.43 3.84 -13.88
C MET A 87 -11.80 3.29 -13.45
N LEU A 88 -12.13 3.36 -12.16
CA LEU A 88 -13.41 2.89 -11.64
C LEU A 88 -14.60 3.75 -12.09
N ALA A 89 -14.39 5.04 -12.35
CA ALA A 89 -15.42 5.92 -12.89
C ALA A 89 -15.93 5.47 -14.27
N MET A 90 -15.14 4.74 -15.05
CA MET A 90 -15.54 4.19 -16.36
C MET A 90 -16.62 3.10 -16.25
N PHE A 91 -16.81 2.51 -15.07
CA PHE A 91 -17.84 1.49 -14.81
C PHE A 91 -19.15 2.07 -14.26
N LYS A 92 -19.20 3.38 -13.96
CA LYS A 92 -20.47 4.02 -13.61
C LYS A 92 -21.34 4.14 -14.85
N ALA A 93 -22.60 3.71 -14.74
CA ALA A 93 -23.60 3.99 -15.76
C ALA A 93 -23.68 5.51 -15.97
N ARG A 94 -23.63 5.95 -17.24
CA ARG A 94 -23.95 7.33 -17.61
C ARG A 94 -25.40 7.59 -17.18
N LYS A 95 -25.60 8.52 -16.25
CA LYS A 95 -26.88 9.20 -16.12
C LYS A 95 -27.06 10.13 -17.31
#